data_AF-A0A524P8F4-F1
#
_entry.id   AF-A0A524P8F4-F1
#
_cell.length_a   1.000
_cell.length_b   1.000
_cell.length_c   1.000
_cell.angle_alpha   90.00
_cell.angle_beta   90.00
_cell.angle_gamma   90.00
#
_symmetry.space_group_name_H-M   'P 1'
#
loop_
_entity.id
_entity.type
_entity.pdbx_description
1 polymer ?
#
loop_
_entity_poly.entity_id
_entity_poly.type
_entity_poly.pdbx_seq_one_letter_code
_entity_poly.pdbx_strand_id
1 'polypeptide(L)'
;MMNFFVDLYIILQLLLGAPLDVLVSPDQGLPVWYAPGLNPEAAAALDDMMLAAAEEDVMIWSYSDYRDYAYQQEVDRRESDRQPDRHRSYSAAAGHSEHQLGTAFDVAWPGLPVESREARNLELFDWLKIA
;
A
#
# COMPACT_ATOMS: atom_id res chain seq x y z
N MET A 1 -23.90 -21.67 -4.88
CA MET A 1 -23.70 -22.36 -3.59
C MET A 1 -22.24 -22.38 -3.15
N MET A 2 -21.27 -22.48 -4.09
CA MET A 2 -19.83 -22.45 -3.79
C MET A 2 -19.30 -21.10 -3.24
N ASN A 3 -19.99 -19.99 -3.52
CA ASN A 3 -19.56 -18.64 -3.09
C ASN A 3 -19.70 -18.40 -1.58
N PHE A 4 -20.80 -18.83 -0.94
CA PHE A 4 -21.08 -18.45 0.44
C PHE A 4 -20.02 -18.92 1.44
N PHE A 5 -19.57 -20.17 1.33
CA PHE A 5 -18.56 -20.70 2.25
C PHE A 5 -17.18 -20.10 2.02
N VAL A 6 -16.85 -19.74 0.78
CA VAL A 6 -15.60 -19.04 0.43
C VAL A 6 -15.65 -17.60 0.95
N ASP A 7 -16.74 -16.89 0.69
CA ASP A 7 -16.94 -15.51 1.17
C ASP A 7 -16.89 -15.47 2.71
N LEU A 8 -17.56 -16.42 3.39
CA LEU A 8 -17.53 -16.54 4.84
C LEU A 8 -16.12 -16.88 5.36
N TYR A 9 -15.40 -17.78 4.69
CA TYR A 9 -14.02 -18.11 5.05
C TYR A 9 -13.10 -16.89 4.95
N ILE A 10 -13.22 -16.11 3.87
CA ILE A 10 -12.44 -14.88 3.68
C ILE A 10 -12.79 -13.87 4.77
N ILE A 11 -14.07 -13.65 5.06
CA ILE A 11 -14.50 -12.73 6.12
C ILE A 11 -13.91 -13.17 7.48
N LEU A 12 -13.96 -14.45 7.80
CA LEU A 12 -13.38 -14.98 9.05
C LEU A 12 -11.87 -14.76 9.11
N GLN A 13 -11.14 -14.95 8.01
CA GLN A 13 -9.70 -14.64 7.93
C GLN A 13 -9.45 -13.15 8.16
N LEU A 14 -10.20 -12.26 7.50
CA LEU A 14 -10.06 -10.81 7.69
C LEU A 14 -10.34 -10.38 9.15
N LEU A 15 -11.32 -10.99 9.81
CA LEU A 15 -11.63 -10.69 11.22
C LEU A 15 -10.53 -11.14 12.19
N LEU A 16 -9.75 -12.16 11.83
CA LEU A 16 -8.64 -12.67 12.63
C LEU A 16 -7.31 -11.94 12.33
N GLY A 17 -7.33 -10.98 11.41
CA GLY A 17 -6.14 -10.38 10.82
C GLY A 17 -5.82 -11.09 9.50
N ALA A 18 -5.90 -10.34 8.39
CA ALA A 18 -5.62 -10.89 7.08
C ALA A 18 -4.17 -11.40 7.02
N PRO A 19 -3.94 -12.61 6.48
CA PRO A 19 -2.59 -13.10 6.19
C PRO A 19 -1.78 -12.10 5.35
N LEU A 20 -0.46 -12.09 5.51
CA LEU A 20 0.42 -11.18 4.75
C LEU A 20 0.38 -11.41 3.24
N ASP A 21 -0.06 -12.60 2.78
CA ASP A 21 -0.14 -13.00 1.38
C ASP A 21 -1.53 -12.78 0.74
N VAL A 22 -2.37 -11.96 1.36
CA VAL A 22 -3.69 -11.61 0.81
C VAL A 22 -3.55 -10.76 -0.44
N LEU A 23 -4.07 -11.26 -1.56
CA LEU A 23 -4.09 -10.55 -2.83
C LEU A 23 -5.20 -9.49 -2.86
N VAL A 24 -4.81 -8.23 -3.07
CA VAL A 24 -5.72 -7.13 -3.38
C VAL A 24 -5.36 -6.58 -4.75
N SER A 25 -6.35 -6.47 -5.62
CA SER A 25 -6.15 -6.10 -7.02
C SER A 25 -7.38 -5.34 -7.56
N PRO A 26 -7.33 -4.80 -8.79
CA PRO A 26 -8.49 -4.19 -9.41
C PRO A 26 -9.73 -5.12 -9.47
N ASP A 27 -9.52 -6.44 -9.55
CA ASP A 27 -10.60 -7.42 -9.62
C ASP A 27 -10.94 -8.05 -8.26
N GLN A 28 -10.09 -7.87 -7.24
CA GLN A 28 -10.22 -8.48 -5.91
C GLN A 28 -10.07 -7.42 -4.82
N GLY A 29 -11.21 -6.96 -4.29
CA GLY A 29 -11.25 -5.90 -3.28
C GLY A 29 -11.49 -6.40 -1.86
N LEU A 30 -11.21 -5.53 -0.90
CA LEU A 30 -11.50 -5.66 0.51
C LEU A 30 -12.88 -5.05 0.86
N PRO A 31 -13.54 -5.57 1.90
CA PRO A 31 -14.78 -4.98 2.40
C PRO A 31 -14.58 -3.56 2.93
N VAL A 32 -15.61 -2.72 2.79
CA VAL A 32 -15.64 -1.33 3.31
C VAL A 32 -15.32 -1.22 4.80
N TRP A 33 -15.67 -2.24 5.58
CA TRP A 33 -15.50 -2.27 7.04
C TRP A 33 -14.11 -2.77 7.47
N TYR A 34 -13.33 -3.35 6.56
CA TYR A 34 -12.04 -3.90 6.90
C TYR A 34 -11.03 -2.76 7.09
N ALA A 35 -10.75 -2.47 8.36
CA ALA A 35 -9.91 -1.36 8.78
C ALA A 35 -8.93 -1.80 9.89
N PRO A 36 -7.93 -2.63 9.56
CA PRO A 36 -7.03 -3.22 10.55
C PRO A 36 -6.04 -2.21 11.17
N GLY A 37 -5.85 -1.06 10.54
CA GLY A 37 -4.72 -0.18 10.85
C GLY A 37 -3.42 -0.66 10.19
N LEU A 38 -2.32 0.02 10.52
CA LEU A 38 -0.99 -0.38 10.07
C LEU A 38 -0.60 -1.73 10.69
N ASN A 39 -0.13 -2.66 9.87
CA ASN A 39 0.32 -3.97 10.34
C ASN A 39 1.68 -3.81 11.06
N PRO A 40 1.80 -4.27 12.33
CA PRO A 40 3.01 -4.07 13.12
C PRO A 40 4.21 -4.89 12.62
N GLU A 41 3.99 -6.06 12.02
CA GLU A 41 5.07 -6.88 11.44
C GLU A 41 5.61 -6.22 10.17
N ALA A 42 4.74 -5.69 9.32
CA ALA A 42 5.14 -4.95 8.13
C ALA A 42 5.86 -3.63 8.47
N ALA A 43 5.42 -2.94 9.54
CA ALA A 43 6.10 -1.74 10.05
C ALA A 43 7.50 -2.07 10.58
N ALA A 44 7.65 -3.16 11.35
CA ALA A 44 8.97 -3.60 11.82
C ALA A 44 9.89 -4.01 10.66
N ALA A 45 9.36 -4.68 9.64
CA ALA A 45 10.12 -5.03 8.44
C ALA A 45 10.57 -3.78 7.65
N LEU A 46 9.72 -2.75 7.59
CA LEU A 46 10.10 -1.45 7.02
C LEU A 46 11.23 -0.81 7.84
N ASP A 47 11.12 -0.78 9.17
CA ASP A 47 12.18 -0.24 10.05
C ASP A 47 13.53 -0.94 9.82
N ASP A 48 13.53 -2.28 9.73
CA ASP A 48 14.73 -3.06 9.41
C ASP A 48 15.29 -2.73 8.02
N MET A 49 14.43 -2.57 7.01
CA MET A 49 14.83 -2.14 5.66
C MET A 49 15.43 -0.72 5.67
N MET A 50 14.87 0.21 6.46
CA MET A 50 15.40 1.56 6.62
C MET A 50 16.80 1.56 7.25
N LEU A 51 17.02 0.70 8.25
CA LEU A 51 18.33 0.54 8.89
C LEU A 51 19.36 -0.02 7.90
N ALA A 52 19.02 -1.06 7.15
CA ALA A 52 19.90 -1.66 6.15
C ALA A 52 20.27 -0.65 5.04
N ALA A 53 19.30 0.12 4.54
CA ALA A 53 19.55 1.16 3.54
C ALA A 53 20.50 2.24 4.07
N ALA A 54 20.37 2.63 5.34
CA ALA A 54 21.21 3.65 5.95
C ALA A 54 22.68 3.21 6.09
N GLU A 55 22.97 1.90 6.19
CA GLU A 55 24.34 1.38 6.16
C GLU A 55 25.03 1.59 4.80
N GLU A 56 24.24 1.80 3.74
CA GLU A 56 24.69 2.08 2.37
C GLU A 56 24.46 3.55 1.95
N ASP A 57 24.29 4.46 2.91
CA ASP A 57 24.01 5.89 2.69
C ASP A 57 22.69 6.18 1.90
N VAL A 58 21.78 5.20 1.80
CA VAL A 58 20.45 5.34 1.20
C VAL A 58 19.42 5.67 2.28
N MET A 59 18.61 6.70 2.05
CA MET A 59 17.59 7.14 3.00
C MET A 59 16.18 6.83 2.50
N ILE A 60 15.38 6.18 3.34
CA ILE A 60 13.99 5.84 3.06
C ILE A 60 13.05 6.66 3.95
N TRP A 61 12.00 7.21 3.37
CA TRP A 61 10.87 7.82 4.06
C TRP A 61 9.57 7.15 3.62
N SER A 62 8.70 6.80 4.57
CA SER A 62 7.34 6.34 4.25
C SER A 62 6.48 7.53 3.83
N TYR A 63 6.22 7.63 2.54
CA TYR A 63 5.39 8.69 1.97
C TYR A 63 3.90 8.43 2.20
N SER A 64 3.48 7.17 2.07
CA SER A 64 2.11 6.75 2.35
C SER A 64 2.10 5.32 2.86
N ASP A 65 1.24 5.01 3.84
CA ASP A 65 1.15 3.73 4.53
C ASP A 65 -0.32 3.27 4.60
N TYR A 66 -0.82 2.87 5.76
CA TYR A 66 -2.20 2.44 5.91
C TYR A 66 -3.21 3.51 5.46
N ARG A 67 -4.12 3.09 4.58
CA ARG A 67 -5.26 3.90 4.14
C ARG A 67 -6.54 3.12 4.35
N ASP A 68 -7.44 3.63 5.18
CA ASP A 68 -8.77 3.05 5.30
C ASP A 68 -9.59 3.27 4.01
N TYR A 69 -10.73 2.60 3.93
CA TYR A 69 -11.60 2.69 2.76
C TYR A 69 -12.04 4.14 2.46
N ALA A 70 -12.39 4.90 3.50
CA ALA A 70 -12.92 6.26 3.36
C ALA A 70 -11.84 7.20 2.82
N TYR A 71 -10.62 7.10 3.35
CA TYR A 71 -9.49 7.88 2.87
C TYR A 71 -9.12 7.50 1.44
N GLN A 72 -9.14 6.21 1.09
CA GLN A 72 -8.91 5.79 -0.29
C GLN A 72 -9.99 6.33 -1.25
N GLN A 73 -11.24 6.47 -0.80
CA GLN A 73 -12.30 7.11 -1.59
C GLN A 73 -11.99 8.59 -1.88
N GLU A 74 -11.45 9.32 -0.90
CA GLU A 74 -11.03 10.71 -1.10
C GLU A 74 -9.84 10.84 -2.05
N VAL A 75 -8.86 9.94 -1.93
CA VAL A 75 -7.72 9.85 -2.86
C VAL A 75 -8.24 9.58 -4.28
N ASP A 76 -9.06 8.57 -4.45
CA ASP A 76 -9.58 8.19 -5.77
C ASP A 76 -10.38 9.32 -6.41
N ARG A 77 -11.25 9.98 -5.63
CA ARG A 77 -12.00 11.15 -6.11
C ARG A 77 -11.06 12.26 -6.56
N ARG A 78 -10.06 12.60 -5.75
CA ARG A 78 -9.09 13.65 -6.09
C ARG A 78 -8.32 13.32 -7.36
N GLU A 79 -7.89 12.08 -7.54
CA GLU A 79 -7.16 11.68 -8.75
C GLU A 79 -8.07 11.63 -9.98
N SER A 80 -9.32 11.21 -9.82
CA SER A 80 -10.35 11.26 -10.87
C SER A 80 -10.63 12.70 -11.32
N ASP A 81 -10.76 13.64 -10.37
CA ASP A 81 -10.94 15.07 -10.66
C ASP A 81 -9.73 15.66 -11.41
N ARG A 82 -8.52 15.16 -11.14
CA ARG A 82 -7.27 15.62 -11.78
C ARG A 82 -7.07 15.06 -13.18
N GLN A 83 -7.27 13.75 -13.38
CA GLN A 83 -7.05 13.06 -14.65
C GLN A 83 -8.13 11.99 -14.90
N PRO A 84 -9.35 12.38 -15.27
CA PRO A 84 -10.49 11.47 -15.35
C PRO A 84 -10.23 10.27 -16.27
N ASP A 85 -9.55 10.48 -17.39
CA ASP A 85 -9.29 9.44 -18.40
C ASP A 85 -8.13 8.49 -18.05
N ARG A 86 -7.31 8.83 -17.05
CA ARG A 86 -6.07 8.08 -16.75
C ARG A 86 -5.90 7.66 -15.30
N HIS A 87 -6.66 8.20 -14.36
CA HIS A 87 -6.49 7.94 -12.93
C HIS A 87 -6.45 6.44 -12.58
N ARG A 88 -7.23 5.60 -13.27
CA ARG A 88 -7.24 4.15 -13.04
C ARG A 88 -5.91 3.43 -13.34
N SER A 89 -4.98 4.05 -14.06
CA SER A 89 -3.66 3.47 -14.30
C SER A 89 -2.68 3.70 -13.14
N TYR A 90 -3.00 4.58 -12.20
CA TYR A 90 -2.09 4.97 -11.11
C TYR A 90 -2.78 5.18 -9.75
N SER A 91 -4.11 5.12 -9.70
CA SER A 91 -4.93 5.24 -8.49
C SER A 91 -5.94 4.08 -8.44
N ALA A 92 -5.97 3.41 -7.30
CA ALA A 92 -6.91 2.35 -7.01
C ALA A 92 -8.27 2.91 -6.55
N ALA A 93 -9.35 2.23 -6.92
CA ALA A 93 -10.66 2.46 -6.31
C ALA A 93 -10.64 2.11 -4.82
N ALA A 94 -11.52 2.71 -4.02
CA ALA A 94 -11.70 2.33 -2.62
C ALA A 94 -12.08 0.84 -2.51
N GLY A 95 -11.44 0.12 -1.59
CA GLY A 95 -11.54 -1.34 -1.49
C GLY A 95 -10.52 -2.10 -2.35
N HIS A 96 -9.87 -1.46 -3.33
CA HIS A 96 -8.96 -2.14 -4.26
C HIS A 96 -7.50 -1.66 -4.12
N SER A 97 -7.17 -1.01 -3.00
CA SER A 97 -5.82 -0.57 -2.69
C SER A 97 -5.20 -1.50 -1.65
N GLU A 98 -3.99 -2.00 -1.89
CA GLU A 98 -3.22 -2.79 -0.93
C GLU A 98 -2.95 -2.02 0.37
N HIS A 99 -2.94 -0.69 0.34
CA HIS A 99 -2.80 0.14 1.55
C HIS A 99 -3.90 -0.12 2.59
N GLN A 100 -5.07 -0.64 2.19
CA GLN A 100 -6.12 -1.00 3.14
C GLN A 100 -5.80 -2.27 3.94
N LEU A 101 -4.86 -3.11 3.49
CA LEU A 101 -4.33 -4.23 4.29
C LEU A 101 -3.46 -3.75 5.46
N GLY A 102 -2.91 -2.52 5.38
CA GLY A 102 -1.93 -2.02 6.34
C GLY A 102 -0.54 -2.61 6.16
N THR A 103 -0.27 -3.30 5.05
CA THR A 103 1.02 -3.96 4.75
C THR A 103 1.79 -3.29 3.61
N ALA A 104 1.18 -2.34 2.91
CA ALA A 104 1.79 -1.63 1.78
C ALA A 104 2.31 -0.24 2.20
N PHE A 105 3.48 0.11 1.68
CA PHE A 105 4.15 1.39 1.92
C PHE A 105 4.62 1.97 0.60
N ASP A 106 4.19 3.18 0.29
CA ASP A 106 4.84 4.02 -0.73
C ASP A 106 6.06 4.68 -0.07
N VAL A 107 7.24 4.50 -0.66
CA VAL A 107 8.49 5.07 -0.13
C VAL A 107 9.15 6.03 -1.11
N ALA A 108 9.85 7.01 -0.56
CA ALA A 108 10.63 7.98 -1.30
C ALA A 108 11.83 8.42 -0.47
N TRP A 109 12.77 9.14 -1.09
CA TRP A 109 13.82 9.82 -0.34
C TRP A 109 13.20 10.94 0.52
N PRO A 110 13.69 11.17 1.76
CA PRO A 110 13.17 12.24 2.62
C PRO A 110 13.03 13.60 1.93
N GLY A 111 11.82 14.16 1.99
CA GLY A 111 11.48 15.46 1.40
C GLY A 111 11.14 15.44 -0.08
N LEU A 112 11.11 14.25 -0.72
CA LEU A 112 10.71 14.10 -2.11
C LEU A 112 9.34 13.41 -2.24
N PRO A 113 8.54 13.78 -3.26
CA PRO A 113 7.39 12.99 -3.65
C PRO A 113 7.86 11.69 -4.32
N VAL A 114 7.02 10.64 -4.27
CA VAL A 114 7.33 9.30 -4.81
C VAL A 114 7.68 9.36 -6.29
N GLU A 115 7.02 10.20 -7.08
CA GLU A 115 7.28 10.37 -8.50
C GLU A 115 8.56 11.16 -8.85
N SER A 116 9.31 11.63 -7.85
CA SER A 116 10.52 12.43 -8.07
C SER A 116 11.58 11.65 -8.85
N ARG A 117 12.20 12.33 -9.83
CA ARG A 117 13.31 11.80 -10.64
C ARG A 117 14.66 12.37 -10.22
N GLU A 118 14.76 12.99 -9.04
CA GLU A 118 16.05 13.38 -8.49
C GLU A 118 16.96 12.16 -8.30
N ALA A 119 18.26 12.34 -8.51
CA ALA A 119 19.23 11.25 -8.50
C ALA A 119 19.14 10.38 -7.24
N ARG A 120 19.01 11.01 -6.06
CA ARG A 120 18.85 10.32 -4.77
C ARG A 120 17.59 9.46 -4.68
N ASN A 121 16.47 9.91 -5.27
CA ASN A 121 15.24 9.10 -5.28
C ASN A 121 15.37 7.90 -6.23
N LEU A 122 16.07 8.09 -7.36
CA LEU A 122 16.37 7.00 -8.29
C LEU A 122 17.35 5.98 -7.68
N GLU A 123 18.33 6.45 -6.91
CA GLU A 123 19.26 5.60 -6.14
C GLU A 123 18.50 4.73 -5.13
N LEU A 124 17.57 5.32 -4.37
CA LEU A 124 16.65 4.54 -3.53
C LEU A 124 15.88 3.48 -4.32
N PHE A 125 15.30 3.85 -5.48
CA PHE A 125 14.54 2.89 -6.28
C PHE A 125 15.38 1.78 -6.89
N ASP A 126 16.66 2.03 -7.17
CA ASP A 126 17.58 1.01 -7.64
C ASP A 126 18.03 0.10 -6.48
N TRP A 127 18.26 0.66 -5.28
CA TRP A 127 18.55 -0.11 -4.07
C TRP A 127 17.40 -1.08 -3.72
N LEU A 128 16.15 -0.61 -3.75
CA LEU A 128 14.96 -1.44 -3.46
C LEU A 128 14.77 -2.64 -4.41
N LYS A 129 15.38 -2.65 -5.61
CA LYS A 129 15.25 -3.75 -6.57
C LYS A 129 16.21 -4.91 -6.31
N ILE A 130 17.28 -4.64 -5.57
CA ILE A 130 18.37 -5.59 -5.32
C ILE A 130 18.51 -5.99 -3.86
N ALA A 131 17.83 -5.27 -2.96
CA ALA A 131 17.69 -5.60 -1.54
C ALA A 131 16.88 -6.89 -1.31
#